data_AF-R7TKS2-F1
#
_entry.id   AF-R7TKS2-F1
#
_cell.length_a   1.000
_cell.length_b   1.000
_cell.length_c   1.000
_cell.angle_alpha   90.00
_cell.angle_beta   90.00
_cell.angle_gamma   90.00
#
_symmetry.space_group_name_H-M   'P 1'
#
loop_
_entity.id
_entity.type
_entity.pdbx_description
1 polymer ?
#
loop_
_entity_poly.entity_id
_entity_poly.type
_entity_poly.pdbx_seq_one_letter_code
_entity_poly.pdbx_strand_id
1 'polypeptide(L)'
;DFLWEKLDEAPFDVEEFGDLFCKAPVKKKVSTEKQVPRKKTKEVAKILDGKRSQAVGIFISSAHITSSDIESALLDFDPSILSVEVLQTLYEQRASPAELSDLEAHLKAKPDTTLDRPEQ
;
A
#
# COMPACT_ATOMS: atom_id res chain seq x y z
N ASP A 1 2.55 -27.82 37.33
CA ASP A 1 3.94 -28.12 36.92
C ASP A 1 4.23 -27.57 35.53
N PHE A 2 4.56 -26.29 35.45
CA PHE A 2 5.05 -25.70 34.20
C PHE A 2 6.57 -25.88 34.13
N LEU A 3 7.10 -26.21 32.94
CA LEU A 3 8.54 -26.41 32.73
C LEU A 3 9.36 -25.18 33.17
N TRP A 4 8.82 -23.99 32.95
CA TRP A 4 9.41 -22.71 33.33
C TRP A 4 9.54 -22.50 34.84
N GLU A 5 8.76 -23.22 35.66
CA GLU A 5 8.89 -23.18 37.13
C GLU A 5 10.06 -24.05 37.63
N LYS A 6 10.58 -24.94 36.78
CA LYS A 6 11.65 -25.90 37.11
C LYS A 6 12.99 -25.54 36.46
N LEU A 7 13.06 -24.42 35.73
CA LEU A 7 14.25 -23.99 35.02
C LEU A 7 14.86 -22.78 35.71
N ASP A 8 16.07 -22.95 36.23
CA ASP A 8 16.87 -21.84 36.77
C ASP A 8 17.64 -21.14 35.65
N GLU A 9 17.73 -19.81 35.73
CA GLU A 9 18.51 -19.03 34.77
C GLU A 9 20.01 -19.31 34.95
N ALA A 10 20.67 -19.62 33.84
CA ALA A 10 22.11 -19.89 33.87
C ALA A 10 22.87 -18.59 34.16
N PRO A 11 23.88 -18.61 35.05
CA PRO A 11 24.72 -17.45 35.26
C PRO A 11 25.51 -17.16 33.96
N PHE A 12 25.43 -15.93 33.48
CA PHE A 12 26.19 -15.45 32.34
C PHE A 12 26.73 -14.05 32.62
N ASP A 13 27.75 -13.65 31.88
CA ASP A 13 28.36 -12.33 32.01
C ASP A 13 27.48 -11.27 31.32
N VAL A 14 26.82 -10.45 32.14
CA VAL A 14 25.94 -9.38 31.68
C VAL A 14 26.73 -8.25 31.03
N GLU A 15 27.96 -8.00 31.48
CA GLU A 15 28.82 -6.95 30.91
C GLU A 15 29.32 -7.37 29.53
N GLU A 16 29.81 -8.61 29.38
CA GLU A 16 30.22 -9.16 28.08
C GLU A 16 29.04 -9.20 27.09
N PHE A 17 27.87 -9.65 27.54
CA PHE A 17 26.66 -9.66 26.71
C PHE A 17 26.26 -8.24 26.30
N GLY A 18 26.36 -7.28 27.22
CA GLY A 18 26.13 -5.86 26.97
C GLY A 18 27.06 -5.33 25.89
N ASP A 19 28.36 -5.59 25.99
CA ASP A 19 29.34 -5.10 25.01
C ASP A 19 29.13 -5.70 23.62
N LEU A 20 28.76 -6.98 23.54
CA LEU A 20 28.56 -7.69 22.27
C LEU A 20 27.23 -7.33 21.59
N PHE A 21 26.17 -7.13 22.36
CA PHE A 21 24.81 -6.98 21.84
C PHE A 21 24.20 -5.60 22.09
N CYS A 22 24.92 -4.65 22.70
CA CYS A 22 24.42 -3.29 22.81
C CYS A 22 24.22 -2.69 21.42
N LYS A 23 23.14 -1.92 21.29
CA LYS A 23 22.92 -1.14 20.08
C LYS A 23 24.09 -0.18 19.94
N ALA A 24 24.94 -0.41 18.93
CA ALA A 24 26.05 0.48 18.64
C ALA A 24 25.56 1.94 18.67
N PRO A 25 26.27 2.86 19.34
CA PRO A 25 25.87 4.25 19.37
C PRO A 25 25.85 4.73 17.92
N VAL A 26 24.64 4.88 17.39
CA VAL A 26 24.44 5.45 16.07
C VAL A 26 24.99 6.85 16.21
N LYS A 27 26.20 7.08 15.69
CA LYS A 27 26.66 8.43 15.39
C LYS A 27 25.50 9.00 14.59
N LYS A 28 24.75 9.94 15.19
CA LYS A 28 23.75 10.70 14.47
C LYS A 28 24.54 11.25 13.30
N LYS A 29 24.39 10.63 12.12
CA LYS A 29 24.74 11.31 10.89
C LYS A 29 24.00 12.62 11.08
N VAL A 30 24.73 13.72 11.15
CA VAL A 30 24.10 15.03 10.99
C VAL A 30 23.42 14.86 9.65
N SER A 31 22.13 14.55 9.69
CA SER A 31 21.31 14.63 8.51
C SER A 31 21.48 16.08 8.17
N THR A 32 22.33 16.38 7.20
CA THR A 32 21.96 17.39 6.24
C THR A 32 20.56 16.97 5.83
N GLU A 33 19.56 17.53 6.50
CA GLU A 33 18.29 17.86 5.90
C GLU A 33 18.66 18.65 4.65
N LYS A 34 19.10 17.94 3.61
CA LYS A 34 18.50 18.16 2.31
C LYS A 34 17.04 17.86 2.60
N GLN A 35 16.33 18.90 3.02
CA GLN A 35 14.96 19.11 2.64
C GLN A 35 15.00 19.02 1.12
N VAL A 36 15.03 17.79 0.60
CA VAL A 36 14.39 17.52 -0.68
C VAL A 36 13.00 18.07 -0.39
N PRO A 37 12.59 19.20 -0.99
CA PRO A 37 11.25 19.66 -0.78
C PRO A 37 10.41 18.45 -1.12
N ARG A 38 9.69 17.90 -0.13
CA ARG A 38 8.65 16.91 -0.41
C ARG A 38 7.80 17.66 -1.41
N LYS A 39 7.97 17.33 -2.70
CA LYS A 39 7.14 17.89 -3.77
C LYS A 39 5.75 17.72 -3.20
N LYS A 40 5.02 18.84 -3.01
CA LYS A 40 3.66 18.80 -2.48
C LYS A 40 2.95 17.73 -3.28
N THR A 41 2.80 16.54 -2.71
CA THR A 41 2.10 15.46 -3.38
C THR A 41 0.73 16.06 -3.58
N LYS A 42 0.28 16.17 -4.83
CA LYS A 42 -1.07 16.65 -5.13
C LYS A 42 -1.99 15.95 -4.15
N GLU A 43 -2.77 16.72 -3.39
CA GLU A 43 -3.70 16.12 -2.43
C GLU A 43 -4.68 15.29 -3.25
N VAL A 44 -4.48 13.98 -3.21
CA VAL A 44 -5.36 13.02 -3.86
C VAL A 44 -6.47 12.67 -2.87
N ALA A 45 -7.71 12.73 -3.33
CA ALA A 45 -8.84 12.32 -2.52
C ALA A 45 -8.84 10.81 -2.37
N LYS A 46 -8.85 10.35 -1.11
CA LYS A 46 -8.99 8.94 -0.75
C LYS A 46 -10.39 8.67 -0.25
N ILE A 47 -11.11 7.78 -0.92
CA ILE A 47 -12.54 7.56 -0.71
C ILE A 47 -12.79 6.13 -0.22
N LEU A 48 -12.07 5.18 -0.81
CA LEU A 48 -12.13 3.78 -0.39
C LEU A 48 -11.49 3.59 0.98
N ASP A 49 -11.88 2.54 1.71
CA ASP A 49 -11.20 2.20 2.95
C ASP A 49 -9.73 1.84 2.70
N GLY A 50 -8.88 2.06 3.70
CA GLY A 50 -7.44 1.91 3.53
C GLY A 50 -6.98 0.51 3.12
N LYS A 51 -7.68 -0.55 3.55
CA LYS A 51 -7.34 -1.93 3.17
C LYS A 51 -7.77 -2.19 1.72
N ARG A 52 -8.94 -1.71 1.32
CA ARG A 52 -9.45 -1.83 -0.03
C ARG A 52 -8.59 -1.07 -1.04
N SER A 53 -8.29 0.20 -0.76
CA SER A 53 -7.43 1.04 -1.60
C SER A 53 -6.04 0.42 -1.76
N GLN A 54 -5.49 -0.15 -0.69
CA GLN A 54 -4.21 -0.87 -0.75
C GLN A 54 -4.28 -2.14 -1.61
N ALA A 55 -5.32 -2.96 -1.45
CA ALA A 55 -5.49 -4.20 -2.21
C ALA A 55 -5.60 -3.92 -3.72
N VAL A 56 -6.44 -2.96 -4.09
CA VAL A 56 -6.60 -2.52 -5.49
C VAL A 56 -5.31 -1.89 -6.02
N GLY A 57 -4.64 -1.07 -5.22
CA GLY A 57 -3.36 -0.45 -5.61
C GLY A 57 -2.24 -1.45 -5.85
N ILE A 58 -2.15 -2.50 -5.02
CA ILE A 58 -1.21 -3.62 -5.23
C ILE A 58 -1.54 -4.33 -6.54
N PHE A 59 -2.82 -4.67 -6.75
CA PHE A 59 -3.25 -5.38 -7.96
C PHE A 59 -2.91 -4.60 -9.24
N ILE A 60 -3.30 -3.32 -9.31
CA ILE A 60 -3.00 -2.45 -10.45
C ILE A 60 -1.50 -2.37 -10.70
N SER A 61 -0.71 -2.26 -9.62
CA SER A 61 0.75 -2.17 -9.73
C SER A 61 1.38 -3.49 -10.18
N SER A 62 0.89 -4.64 -9.69
CA SER A 62 1.43 -5.96 -10.02
C SER A 62 1.08 -6.42 -11.42
N ALA A 63 -0.12 -6.07 -11.89
CA ALA A 63 -0.60 -6.42 -13.22
C ALA A 63 -0.20 -5.39 -14.27
N HIS A 64 0.51 -4.31 -13.87
CA HIS A 64 0.92 -3.21 -14.74
C HIS A 64 -0.23 -2.58 -15.53
N ILE A 65 -1.41 -2.51 -14.93
CA ILE A 65 -2.63 -2.04 -15.60
C ILE A 65 -2.70 -0.52 -15.56
N THR A 66 -3.13 0.07 -16.67
CA THR A 66 -3.59 1.46 -16.76
C THR A 66 -5.07 1.52 -17.10
N SER A 67 -5.74 2.65 -16.81
CA SER A 67 -7.16 2.84 -17.16
C SER A 67 -7.40 2.71 -18.66
N SER A 68 -6.44 3.16 -19.48
CA SER A 68 -6.49 3.00 -20.95
C SER A 68 -6.47 1.53 -21.36
N ASP A 69 -5.70 0.68 -20.68
CA ASP A 69 -5.63 -0.75 -21.01
C ASP A 69 -6.96 -1.45 -20.71
N ILE A 70 -7.61 -1.06 -19.60
CA ILE A 70 -8.94 -1.56 -19.23
C ILE A 70 -9.98 -1.12 -20.28
N GLU A 71 -9.96 0.15 -20.67
CA GLU A 71 -10.86 0.70 -21.68
C GLU A 71 -10.70 -0.03 -23.01
N SER A 72 -9.48 -0.15 -23.55
CA SER A 72 -9.26 -0.84 -24.83
C SER A 72 -9.59 -2.33 -24.77
N ALA A 73 -9.26 -3.03 -23.68
CA ALA A 73 -9.61 -4.44 -23.56
C ALA A 73 -11.13 -4.68 -23.51
N LEU A 74 -11.90 -3.79 -22.87
CA LEU A 74 -13.35 -3.95 -22.69
C LEU A 74 -14.19 -3.33 -23.81
N LEU A 75 -13.82 -2.14 -24.29
CA LEU A 75 -14.57 -1.41 -25.33
C LEU A 75 -14.21 -1.88 -26.73
N ASP A 76 -12.91 -2.06 -27.00
CA ASP A 76 -12.41 -2.49 -28.32
C ASP A 76 -12.34 -4.02 -28.44
N PHE A 77 -12.62 -4.75 -27.35
CA PHE A 77 -12.55 -6.22 -27.27
C PHE A 77 -11.20 -6.78 -27.75
N ASP A 78 -10.09 -6.11 -27.43
CA ASP A 78 -8.75 -6.59 -27.77
C ASP A 78 -8.16 -7.46 -26.64
N PRO A 79 -8.14 -8.79 -26.79
CA PRO A 79 -7.61 -9.70 -25.77
C PRO A 79 -6.07 -9.74 -25.75
N SER A 80 -5.38 -9.01 -26.63
CA SER A 80 -3.92 -8.96 -26.64
C SER A 80 -3.34 -8.02 -25.57
N ILE A 81 -4.15 -7.08 -25.08
CA ILE A 81 -3.75 -6.03 -24.13
C ILE A 81 -3.80 -6.55 -22.68
N LEU A 82 -4.86 -7.28 -22.31
CA LEU A 82 -5.04 -7.84 -20.97
C LEU A 82 -5.26 -9.35 -21.02
N SER A 83 -4.55 -10.09 -20.16
CA SER A 83 -4.74 -11.53 -20.03
C SER A 83 -6.09 -11.86 -19.38
N VAL A 84 -6.63 -13.02 -19.70
CA VAL A 84 -7.90 -13.51 -19.14
C VAL A 84 -7.85 -13.60 -17.61
N GLU A 85 -6.70 -13.99 -17.04
CA GLU A 85 -6.48 -14.06 -15.60
C GLU A 85 -6.58 -12.69 -14.92
N VAL A 86 -6.05 -11.65 -15.58
CA VAL A 86 -6.14 -10.26 -15.11
C VAL A 86 -7.57 -9.76 -15.18
N LEU A 87 -8.29 -10.06 -16.27
CA LEU A 87 -9.71 -9.69 -16.43
C LEU A 87 -10.61 -10.34 -15.37
N GLN A 88 -10.35 -11.61 -15.05
CA GLN A 88 -11.10 -12.31 -14.00
C GLN A 88 -10.83 -11.68 -12.63
N THR A 89 -9.57 -11.39 -12.32
CA THR A 89 -9.21 -10.72 -11.07
C THR A 89 -9.82 -9.31 -11.00
N LEU A 90 -9.82 -8.57 -12.11
CA LEU A 90 -10.45 -7.25 -12.21
C LEU A 90 -11.95 -7.35 -11.91
N TYR A 91 -12.64 -8.37 -12.42
CA TYR A 91 -14.05 -8.61 -12.16
C TYR A 91 -14.34 -8.92 -10.68
N GLU A 92 -13.46 -9.70 -10.04
CA GLU A 92 -13.55 -10.00 -8.60
C GLU A 92 -13.28 -8.76 -7.74
N GLN A 93 -12.37 -7.89 -8.20
CA GLN A 93 -12.01 -6.65 -7.53
C GLN A 93 -12.94 -5.47 -7.89
N ARG A 94 -14.03 -5.68 -8.63
CA ARG A 94 -14.96 -4.59 -8.98
C ARG A 94 -15.50 -3.86 -7.76
N ALA A 95 -15.72 -2.55 -7.90
CA ALA A 95 -16.32 -1.75 -6.85
C ALA A 95 -17.74 -2.23 -6.53
N SER A 96 -18.08 -2.24 -5.24
CA SER A 96 -19.41 -2.49 -4.73
C SER A 96 -20.33 -1.29 -5.00
N PRO A 97 -21.67 -1.48 -5.01
CA PRO A 97 -22.61 -0.39 -5.24
C PRO A 97 -22.48 0.77 -4.24
N ALA A 98 -22.10 0.47 -2.99
CA ALA A 98 -21.88 1.50 -1.97
C ALA A 98 -20.63 2.34 -2.29
N GLU A 99 -19.51 1.68 -2.62
CA GLU A 99 -18.27 2.36 -3.02
C GLU A 99 -18.48 3.23 -4.26
N LEU A 100 -19.24 2.74 -5.25
CA LEU A 100 -19.61 3.53 -6.43
C LEU A 100 -20.40 4.78 -6.07
N SER A 101 -21.39 4.66 -5.17
CA SER A 101 -22.16 5.80 -4.69
C SER A 101 -21.29 6.85 -3.97
N ASP A 102 -20.30 6.41 -3.19
CA ASP A 102 -19.39 7.31 -2.48
C ASP A 102 -18.45 8.05 -3.44
N LEU A 103 -17.93 7.34 -4.46
CA LEU A 103 -17.11 7.91 -5.54
C LEU A 103 -17.92 8.93 -6.36
N GLU A 104 -19.15 8.61 -6.75
CA GLU A 104 -20.04 9.50 -7.51
C GLU A 104 -20.41 10.75 -6.71
N ALA A 105 -20.74 10.59 -5.41
CA ALA A 105 -21.05 11.70 -4.52
C ALA A 105 -19.86 12.65 -4.40
N HIS A 106 -18.64 12.12 -4.31
CA HIS A 106 -17.43 12.93 -4.29
C HIS A 106 -17.19 13.65 -5.61
N LEU A 107 -17.33 12.96 -6.75
CA LEU A 107 -17.15 13.55 -8.08
C LEU A 107 -18.12 14.71 -8.31
N LYS A 108 -19.36 14.58 -7.82
CA LYS A 108 -20.37 15.64 -7.87
C LYS A 108 -20.06 16.80 -6.92
N ALA A 109 -19.54 16.53 -5.74
CA ALA A 109 -19.22 17.57 -4.75
C ALA A 109 -17.93 18.33 -5.08
N LYS A 110 -16.93 17.65 -5.64
CA LYS A 110 -15.58 18.17 -5.90
C LYS A 110 -15.00 17.60 -7.20
N PRO A 111 -15.48 18.06 -8.36
CA PRO A 111 -15.05 17.52 -9.67
C PRO A 111 -13.58 17.80 -10.00
N ASP A 112 -12.96 18.81 -9.37
CA ASP A 112 -11.58 19.23 -9.67
C ASP A 112 -10.52 18.53 -8.77
N THR A 113 -10.95 17.63 -7.87
CA THR A 113 -10.04 16.89 -6.99
C THR A 113 -9.56 15.62 -7.69
N THR A 114 -8.24 15.45 -7.78
CA THR A 114 -7.65 14.23 -8.34
C THR A 114 -7.88 13.07 -7.37
N LEU A 115 -8.48 11.96 -7.83
CA LEU A 115 -8.60 10.73 -7.05
C LEU A 115 -7.25 10.01 -6.96
N ASP A 116 -7.01 9.22 -5.90
CA ASP A 116 -5.80 8.38 -5.87
C ASP A 116 -5.93 7.27 -6.92
N ARG A 117 -4.81 6.68 -7.33
CA ARG A 117 -4.78 5.69 -8.41
C ARG A 117 -5.74 4.49 -8.21
N PRO A 118 -5.94 3.95 -6.99
CA PRO A 118 -6.90 2.86 -6.77
C PRO A 118 -8.38 3.27 -6.85
N GLU A 119 -8.66 4.57 -6.83
CA GLU A 119 -10.01 5.15 -6.84
C GLU A 119 -10.38 5.75 -8.22
N GLN A 120 -9.41 5.79 -9.14
CA GLN A 120 -9.61 6.11 -10.55
C GLN A 120 -10.10 4.88 -11.31
#